data_AF-A0A351X0V9-F1
#
_entry.id   AF-A0A351X0V9-F1
#
_cell.length_a   1.000
_cell.length_b   1.000
_cell.length_c   1.000
_cell.angle_alpha   90.00
_cell.angle_beta   90.00
_cell.angle_gamma   90.00
#
_symmetry.space_group_name_H-M   'P 1'
#
loop_
_entity.id
_entity.type
_entity.pdbx_description
1 polymer ?
#
loop_
_entity_poly.entity_id
_entity_poly.type
_entity_poly.pdbx_seq_one_letter_code
_entity_poly.pdbx_strand_id
1 'polypeptide(L)' 'MQRIRDEAHRFAITAHRNRRSKAGLASRLDSVPGIGPTRRKVLLQKFGSIEGILSASLEDLTSIKGITEELALALRSQLE' A
#
# COMPACT_ATOMS: atom_id res chain seq x y z
N MET A 1 -14.76 -9.72 -37.14
CA MET A 1 -14.76 -8.36 -36.55
C MET A 1 -15.53 -8.38 -35.23
N GLN A 2 -14.89 -8.76 -34.10
CA GLN A 2 -15.38 -8.49 -32.72
C GLN A 2 -14.40 -9.09 -31.69
N ARG A 3 -13.21 -8.49 -31.52
CA ARG A 3 -12.34 -8.66 -30.33
C ARG A 3 -11.91 -7.29 -29.74
N ILE A 4 -12.57 -6.25 -30.26
CA ILE A 4 -12.47 -4.79 -30.05
C ILE A 4 -13.02 -4.19 -28.75
N ARG A 5 -13.67 -4.97 -27.89
CA ARG A 5 -14.66 -4.42 -26.95
C ARG A 5 -14.45 -4.71 -25.47
N ASP A 6 -13.49 -5.56 -25.11
CA ASP A 6 -13.37 -6.00 -23.71
C ASP A 6 -12.24 -5.32 -22.92
N GLU A 7 -11.32 -4.61 -23.58
CA GLU A 7 -10.20 -3.96 -22.90
C GLU A 7 -10.55 -2.57 -22.36
N ALA A 8 -11.48 -1.85 -23.00
CA ALA A 8 -11.97 -0.57 -22.49
C ALA A 8 -12.82 -0.72 -21.20
N HIS A 9 -13.56 -1.84 -21.06
CA HIS A 9 -14.31 -2.14 -19.84
C HIS A 9 -13.39 -2.53 -18.66
N ARG A 10 -12.25 -3.20 -18.92
CA ARG A 10 -11.24 -3.50 -17.89
C ARG A 10 -10.63 -2.23 -17.29
N PHE A 11 -10.35 -1.23 -18.12
CA PHE A 11 -9.73 0.02 -17.66
C PHE A 11 -10.72 0.92 -16.90
N ALA A 12 -12.00 0.96 -17.28
CA ALA A 12 -12.99 1.82 -16.63
C ALA A 12 -13.43 1.32 -15.24
N ILE A 13 -13.54 0.00 -15.01
CA ILE A 13 -14.01 -0.57 -13.73
C ILE A 13 -12.89 -0.56 -12.66
N THR A 14 -11.62 -0.63 -13.09
CA THR A 14 -10.45 -0.65 -12.19
C THR A 14 -10.25 0.70 -11.48
N ALA A 15 -10.59 1.82 -12.13
CA ALA A 15 -10.42 3.15 -11.56
C ALA A 15 -11.34 3.42 -10.35
N HIS A 16 -12.59 2.92 -10.37
CA HIS A 16 -13.55 3.17 -9.28
C HIS A 16 -13.42 2.17 -8.12
N ARG A 17 -12.99 0.93 -8.38
CA ARG A 17 -12.70 -0.07 -7.33
C ARG A 17 -11.48 0.30 -6.49
N ASN A 18 -10.46 0.89 -7.12
CA ASN A 18 -9.26 1.39 -6.45
C ASN A 18 -9.57 2.46 -5.40
N ARG A 19 -10.61 3.28 -5.59
CA ARG A 19 -10.92 4.38 -4.66
C ARG A 19 -11.54 3.87 -3.34
N ARG A 20 -12.28 2.76 -3.36
CA ARG A 20 -12.90 2.15 -2.17
C ARG A 20 -11.94 1.22 -1.41
N SER A 21 -11.11 0.44 -2.13
CA SER A 21 -10.02 -0.33 -1.49
C SER A 21 -9.00 0.58 -0.82
N LYS A 22 -8.64 1.73 -1.42
CA LYS A 22 -7.67 2.67 -0.82
C LYS A 22 -8.09 3.18 0.56
N ALA A 23 -9.39 3.35 0.83
CA ALA A 23 -9.87 3.77 2.15
C ALA A 23 -9.71 2.67 3.22
N GLY A 24 -10.01 1.41 2.87
CA GLY A 24 -9.81 0.26 3.77
C GLY A 24 -8.33 -0.12 3.96
N LEU A 25 -7.53 0.03 2.90
CA LEU A 25 -6.08 -0.20 2.95
C LEU A 25 -5.39 0.85 3.84
N ALA A 26 -5.74 2.14 3.71
CA ALA A 26 -5.16 3.18 4.55
C ALA A 26 -5.39 2.90 6.06
N SER A 27 -6.58 2.38 6.41
CA SER A 27 -6.93 2.04 7.80
C SER A 27 -6.03 0.98 8.43
N ARG A 28 -5.49 0.02 7.67
CA ARG A 28 -4.64 -1.04 8.24
C ARG A 28 -3.27 -0.52 8.64
N LEU A 29 -2.69 0.41 7.88
CA LEU A 29 -1.45 1.08 8.27
C LEU A 29 -1.64 1.98 9.48
N ASP A 30 -2.79 2.67 9.57
CA ASP A 30 -3.10 3.54 10.71
C ASP A 30 -3.28 2.75 12.03
N SER A 31 -3.63 1.46 11.95
CA SER A 31 -3.71 0.57 13.12
C SER A 31 -2.34 0.17 13.68
N VAL A 32 -1.24 0.43 12.97
CA VAL A 32 0.11 0.04 13.42
C VAL A 32 0.62 1.07 14.44
N PRO A 33 0.91 0.66 15.70
CA PRO A 33 1.45 1.56 16.71
C PRO A 33 2.78 2.17 16.24
N GLY A 34 2.89 3.50 16.29
CA GLY A 34 4.10 4.21 15.83
C GLY A 34 4.11 4.57 14.34
N ILE A 35 3.09 4.18 13.56
CA ILE A 35 2.90 4.68 12.20
C ILE A 35 1.90 5.84 12.21
N GLY A 36 2.44 7.06 12.22
CA GLY A 36 1.64 8.27 12.06
C GLY A 36 1.28 8.57 10.59
N PRO A 37 0.39 9.54 10.35
CA PRO A 37 -0.09 9.90 9.02
C PRO A 37 1.02 10.29 8.05
N THR A 38 2.10 10.88 8.55
CA THR A 38 3.30 11.24 7.77
C THR A 38 4.04 10.01 7.25
N ARG A 39 4.34 9.04 8.13
CA ARG A 39 5.06 7.81 7.77
C ARG A 39 4.22 6.96 6.82
N ARG A 40 2.92 6.84 7.09
CA ARG A 40 1.96 6.18 6.19
C ARG A 40 1.97 6.80 4.80
N LYS A 41 1.92 8.14 4.71
CA LYS A 41 1.92 8.84 3.41
C LYS A 41 3.20 8.53 2.64
N VAL A 42 4.36 8.55 3.30
CA VAL A 42 5.65 8.22 2.67
C VAL A 42 5.69 6.77 2.21
N LEU A 43 5.24 5.82 3.04
CA LEU A 43 5.14 4.40 2.69
C LEU A 43 4.24 4.19 1.46
N LEU A 44 3.04 4.77 1.46
CA LEU A 44 2.12 4.66 0.32
C LEU A 44 2.64 5.39 -0.93
N GLN A 45 3.41 6.46 -0.78
CA GLN A 45 4.05 7.14 -1.90
C GLN A 45 5.21 6.34 -2.49
N LYS A 46 6.03 5.70 -1.65
CA LYS A 46 7.19 4.91 -2.09
C LYS A 46 6.78 3.56 -2.68
N PHE A 47 5.84 2.88 -2.04
CA PHE A 47 5.47 1.50 -2.38
C PHE A 47 4.11 1.36 -3.09
N GLY A 48 3.30 2.43 -3.13
CA GLY A 48 2.03 2.48 -3.87
C GLY A 48 0.84 1.80 -3.20
N SER A 49 1.05 0.64 -2.56
CA SER A 49 0.00 -0.17 -1.92
C SER A 49 0.52 -0.92 -0.69
N ILE A 50 -0.40 -1.49 0.11
CA ILE A 50 -0.03 -2.40 1.22
C ILE A 50 0.74 -3.61 0.71
N GLU A 51 0.30 -4.21 -0.40
CA GLU A 51 1.01 -5.35 -0.99
C GLU A 51 2.43 -4.96 -1.42
N GLY A 52 2.63 -3.72 -1.90
CA GLY A 52 3.95 -3.18 -2.17
C GLY A 52 4.80 -3.04 -0.91
N ILE A 53 4.20 -2.64 0.21
CA ILE A 53 4.88 -2.54 1.52
C ILE A 53 5.24 -3.92 2.07
N LEU A 54 4.34 -4.90 1.97
CA LEU A 54 4.58 -6.29 2.37
C LEU A 54 5.70 -6.94 1.52
N SER A 55 5.73 -6.63 0.23
CA SER A 55 6.74 -7.12 -0.71
C SER A 55 8.08 -6.38 -0.61
N ALA A 56 8.11 -5.19 0.00
CA ALA A 56 9.32 -4.39 0.15
C ALA A 56 10.28 -5.01 1.17
N SER A 57 11.58 -5.00 0.88
CA SER A 57 12.63 -5.50 1.78
C SER A 57 12.73 -4.67 3.07
N LEU A 58 13.28 -5.26 4.13
CA LEU A 58 13.52 -4.55 5.39
C LEU A 58 14.37 -3.29 5.19
N GLU A 59 15.43 -3.37 4.38
CA GLU A 59 16.30 -2.24 4.03
C GLU A 59 15.54 -1.08 3.37
N ASP A 60 14.52 -1.41 2.57
CA ASP A 60 13.72 -0.43 1.84
C ASP A 60 12.74 0.31 2.75
N LEU A 61 12.21 -0.41 3.75
CA LEU A 61 11.36 0.13 4.80
C LEU A 61 12.16 1.00 5.76
N THR A 62 13.34 0.55 6.21
CA THR A 62 14.22 1.29 7.13
C THR A 62 14.91 2.47 6.47
N SER A 63 15.02 2.48 5.13
CA SER A 63 15.43 3.66 4.37
C SER A 63 14.48 4.85 4.54
N ILE A 64 13.25 4.64 5.01
CA ILE A 64 12.34 5.73 5.33
C ILE A 64 12.70 6.32 6.69
N LYS A 65 12.97 7.64 6.70
CA LYS A 65 13.31 8.37 7.92
C LYS A 65 12.26 8.16 9.02
N GLY A 66 12.70 7.57 10.13
CA GLY A 66 11.86 7.28 11.29
C GLY A 66 11.17 5.91 11.27
N ILE A 67 11.46 5.05 10.30
CA ILE A 67 11.14 3.63 10.38
C ILE A 67 12.39 2.89 10.85
N THR A 68 12.30 2.32 12.05
CA THR A 68 13.32 1.43 12.59
C THR A 68 13.09 0.00 12.10
N GLU A 69 14.09 -0.87 12.24
CA GLU A 69 13.94 -2.30 11.92
C GLU A 69 12.78 -2.93 12.70
N GLU A 70 12.65 -2.62 13.98
CA GLU A 70 11.54 -3.09 14.82
C GLU A 70 10.18 -2.65 14.28
N LEU A 71 10.07 -1.40 13.81
CA LEU A 71 8.82 -0.89 13.24
C LEU A 71 8.51 -1.51 11.87
N ALA A 72 9.54 -1.78 11.06
CA ALA A 72 9.39 -2.45 9.77
C ALA A 72 8.96 -3.92 9.93
N LEU A 73 9.50 -4.62 10.93
CA LEU A 73 9.08 -5.96 11.33
C LEU A 73 7.63 -5.96 11.85
N ALA A 74 7.30 -5.03 12.75
CA ALA A 74 5.94 -4.87 13.25
C ALA A 74 4.94 -4.60 12.11
N LEU A 75 5.31 -3.74 11.15
CA LEU A 75 4.51 -3.48 9.95
C LEU A 75 4.22 -4.77 9.16
N ARG A 76 5.24 -5.59 8.89
CA ARG A 76 5.04 -6.86 8.18
C ARG A 76 4.15 -7.82 8.96
N SER A 77 4.42 -7.99 10.25
CA SER A 77 3.65 -8.89 11.11
C SER A 77 2.20 -8.46 11.30
N GLN A 78 1.88 -7.16 11.23
CA GLN A 78 0.51 -6.65 11.38
C GLN A 78 -0.30 -6.71 10.07
N LEU A 79 0.41 -6.84 8.93
CA LEU A 79 -0.17 -6.78 7.60
C LEU A 79 -0.27 -8.16 6.92
N GLU A 80 0.48 -9.17 7.40
CA GLU A 80 0.18 -10.61 7.20
C GLU A 80 -1.21 -10.98 7.76
#